data_AF-A0A832HGY4-F1
#
_entry.id   AF-A0A832HGY4-F1
#
_cell.length_a   1.000
_cell.length_b   1.000
_cell.length_c   1.000
_cell.angle_alpha   90.00
_cell.angle_beta   90.00
_cell.angle_gamma   90.00
#
_symmetry.space_group_name_H-M   'P 1'
#
loop_
_entity.id
_entity.type
_entity.pdbx_description
1 polymer ?
#
loop_
_entity_poly.entity_id
_entity_poly.type
_entity_poly.pdbx_seq_one_letter_code
_entity_poly.pdbx_strand_id
1 'polypeptide(L)'
;MTSYNRLTITGTTGNDSILVSKNSTGIVITANGVTQTVTGTFGEIMVYGDDGSDSITVDSSVNIAALIYGGDGNNTLRALGSGKMTIVSIGTGVNTLTGNGINTSFWANANDTVNASAAEIAVKAVNRVGDWYQPWTTDKTSADYIGRDLNGQNINDPLDSGTTKNLNKTNGFFGTGPVISDVQQKGIANCYFMANIASLAHTSSHLLTQMAVDLGDGTYAFRFVRSGITSYVRVDGDLSAGGQAYGLRWSAPGSTGNLWGSLFEKAYAYYRKAENTYSSLGWGSMGAVQRDLGLGSTGLSVSGMTADSALTRIQSQLASKKAVVTNTKSSGVSGTGLVASHVYSVVGAYKAADGTVMITLRNPWGGSGDTFSITFASYQANFSVMTCVV
;
A
#
# COMPACT_ATOMS: atom_id res chain seq x y z
N MET A 1 -19.23 9.66 4.43
CA MET A 1 -18.09 9.06 5.16
C MET A 1 -18.66 8.23 6.30
N THR A 2 -18.68 6.91 6.20
CA THR A 2 -18.87 6.08 7.40
C THR A 2 -17.68 6.33 8.29
N SER A 3 -17.89 6.84 9.51
CA SER A 3 -16.79 7.09 10.45
C SER A 3 -16.07 5.78 10.70
N TYR A 4 -14.80 5.71 10.29
CA TYR A 4 -13.94 4.60 10.60
C TYR A 4 -13.56 4.71 12.08
N ASN A 5 -14.26 3.96 12.94
CA ASN A 5 -14.04 4.01 14.38
C ASN A 5 -12.80 3.20 14.73
N ARG A 6 -11.76 3.89 15.19
CA ARG A 6 -10.49 3.30 15.65
C ARG A 6 -10.45 3.31 17.17
N LEU A 7 -10.04 2.20 17.78
CA LEU A 7 -9.73 2.12 19.20
C LEU A 7 -8.22 2.28 19.38
N THR A 8 -7.80 3.32 20.11
CA THR A 8 -6.40 3.52 20.47
C THR A 8 -6.17 3.12 21.91
N ILE A 9 -5.16 2.30 22.14
CA ILE A 9 -4.69 1.81 23.43
C ILE A 9 -3.24 2.26 23.54
N THR A 10 -2.91 2.98 24.61
CA THR A 10 -1.58 3.55 24.81
C THR A 10 -1.03 3.07 26.14
N GLY A 11 0.19 2.57 26.10
CA GLY A 11 1.02 2.28 27.24
C GLY A 11 1.56 3.54 27.92
N THR A 12 2.69 3.38 28.58
CA THR A 12 3.46 4.40 29.28
C THR A 12 4.91 4.32 28.81
N THR A 13 5.74 5.29 29.18
CA THR A 13 7.18 5.27 28.86
C THR A 13 7.98 4.27 29.72
N GLY A 14 7.31 3.28 30.30
CA GLY A 14 7.91 2.26 31.17
C GLY A 14 7.42 0.89 30.76
N ASN A 15 8.01 -0.17 31.32
CA ASN A 15 7.69 -1.53 30.90
C ASN A 15 6.21 -1.87 31.10
N ASP A 16 5.49 -2.05 30.01
CA ASP A 16 4.08 -2.36 30.02
C ASP A 16 3.78 -3.84 29.74
N SER A 17 2.70 -4.32 30.33
CA SER A 17 2.09 -5.61 29.99
C SER A 17 0.66 -5.36 29.52
N ILE A 18 0.44 -5.44 28.21
CA ILE A 18 -0.84 -5.14 27.56
C ILE A 18 -1.39 -6.40 26.87
N LEU A 19 -2.57 -6.85 27.30
CA LEU A 19 -3.35 -7.90 26.65
C LEU A 19 -4.65 -7.30 26.11
N VAL A 20 -4.88 -7.44 24.81
CA VAL A 20 -6.12 -7.08 24.13
C VAL A 20 -6.83 -8.35 23.69
N SER A 21 -8.03 -8.57 24.21
CA SER A 21 -8.89 -9.71 23.87
C SER A 21 -10.31 -9.24 23.54
N LYS A 22 -11.17 -10.15 23.12
CA LYS A 22 -12.57 -9.85 22.80
C LYS A 22 -13.50 -10.85 23.47
N ASN A 23 -14.58 -10.34 24.07
CA ASN A 23 -15.68 -11.14 24.58
C ASN A 23 -17.00 -10.73 23.90
N SER A 24 -18.13 -11.23 24.40
CA SER A 24 -19.46 -10.92 23.86
C SER A 24 -19.89 -9.46 24.06
N THR A 25 -19.29 -8.75 25.03
CA THR A 25 -19.63 -7.36 25.39
C THR A 25 -18.78 -6.35 24.63
N GLY A 26 -17.51 -6.65 24.34
CA GLY A 26 -16.63 -5.72 23.65
C GLY A 26 -15.17 -6.15 23.61
N ILE A 27 -14.28 -5.17 23.41
CA ILE A 27 -12.83 -5.34 23.50
C ILE A 27 -12.42 -5.23 24.96
N VAL A 28 -11.74 -6.26 25.47
CA VAL A 28 -11.22 -6.32 26.83
C VAL A 28 -9.73 -5.98 26.78
N ILE A 29 -9.33 -4.99 27.56
CA ILE A 29 -7.96 -4.49 27.64
C ILE A 29 -7.49 -4.71 29.06
N THR A 30 -6.47 -5.54 29.23
CA THR A 30 -5.75 -5.70 30.50
C THR A 30 -4.37 -5.08 30.34
N ALA A 31 -4.16 -3.90 30.93
CA ALA A 31 -2.90 -3.18 30.91
C ALA A 31 -2.37 -3.04 32.34
N ASN A 32 -1.15 -3.51 32.61
CA ASN A 32 -0.47 -3.38 33.91
C ASN A 32 -1.32 -3.84 35.11
N GLY A 33 -2.04 -4.96 34.93
CA GLY A 33 -2.93 -5.54 35.95
C GLY A 33 -4.31 -4.90 36.04
N VAL A 34 -4.57 -3.80 35.33
CA VAL A 34 -5.89 -3.15 35.29
C VAL A 34 -6.66 -3.63 34.06
N THR A 35 -7.89 -4.08 34.26
CA THR A 35 -8.77 -4.57 33.17
C THR A 35 -9.95 -3.65 32.95
N GLN A 36 -10.20 -3.29 31.69
CA GLN A 36 -11.38 -2.56 31.25
C GLN A 36 -12.02 -3.22 30.03
N THR A 37 -13.32 -3.03 29.85
CA THR A 37 -14.04 -3.45 28.63
C THR A 37 -14.54 -2.21 27.91
N VAL A 38 -14.15 -2.07 26.64
CA VAL A 38 -14.61 -1.00 25.76
C VAL A 38 -15.67 -1.56 24.84
N THR A 39 -16.87 -1.00 24.93
CA THR A 39 -18.01 -1.36 24.07
C THR A 39 -18.04 -0.47 22.84
N GLY A 40 -18.46 -1.03 21.70
CA GLY A 40 -18.56 -0.30 20.45
C GLY A 40 -18.21 -1.15 19.23
N THR A 41 -18.48 -0.58 18.06
CA THR A 41 -18.06 -1.16 16.77
C THR A 41 -16.79 -0.46 16.32
N PHE A 42 -15.70 -1.22 16.26
CA PHE A 42 -14.40 -0.74 15.82
C PHE A 42 -14.00 -1.40 14.50
N GLY A 43 -13.45 -0.60 13.58
CA GLY A 43 -12.85 -1.11 12.35
C GLY A 43 -11.40 -1.56 12.54
N GLU A 44 -10.72 -1.00 13.55
CA GLU A 44 -9.30 -1.21 13.81
C GLU A 44 -8.93 -0.89 15.26
N ILE A 45 -7.90 -1.58 15.77
CA ILE A 45 -7.24 -1.32 17.05
C ILE A 45 -5.81 -0.87 16.79
N MET A 46 -5.36 0.15 17.51
CA MET A 46 -3.94 0.49 17.64
C MET A 46 -3.51 0.30 19.09
N VAL A 47 -2.40 -0.41 19.29
CA VAL A 47 -1.80 -0.64 20.61
C VAL A 47 -0.38 -0.09 20.58
N TYR A 48 -0.10 0.91 21.42
CA TYR A 48 1.22 1.53 21.56
C TYR A 48 1.87 1.09 22.86
N GLY A 49 3.10 0.57 22.79
CA GLY A 49 3.97 0.34 23.93
C GLY A 49 4.57 1.64 24.45
N ASP A 50 5.11 2.46 23.54
CA ASP A 50 5.95 3.65 23.82
C ASP A 50 7.38 3.21 24.20
N ASP A 51 8.13 4.01 24.97
CA ASP A 51 9.43 3.58 25.50
C ASP A 51 9.26 2.47 26.54
N GLY A 52 10.12 1.45 26.54
CA GLY A 52 10.11 0.41 27.57
C GLY A 52 10.47 -0.97 27.04
N SER A 53 10.50 -1.95 27.93
CA SER A 53 10.52 -3.36 27.51
C SER A 53 9.12 -3.94 27.70
N ASP A 54 8.31 -3.82 26.65
CA ASP A 54 6.89 -4.09 26.71
C ASP A 54 6.54 -5.51 26.28
N SER A 55 5.48 -6.05 26.87
CA SER A 55 4.85 -7.29 26.47
C SER A 55 3.43 -7.00 25.98
N ILE A 56 3.24 -6.98 24.66
CA ILE A 56 1.95 -6.65 24.03
C ILE A 56 1.40 -7.87 23.30
N THR A 57 0.18 -8.27 23.62
CA THR A 57 -0.53 -9.36 22.94
C THR A 57 -1.91 -8.91 22.48
N VAL A 58 -2.18 -9.04 21.18
CA VAL A 58 -3.54 -9.05 20.63
C VAL A 58 -3.95 -10.51 20.49
N ASP A 59 -4.90 -10.95 21.30
CA ASP A 59 -5.33 -12.35 21.42
C ASP A 59 -6.12 -12.82 20.17
N SER A 60 -6.11 -14.14 19.97
CA SER A 60 -6.83 -14.83 18.88
C SER A 60 -8.35 -14.58 18.86
N SER A 61 -8.96 -14.23 19.99
CA SER A 61 -10.37 -13.81 20.06
C SER A 61 -10.66 -12.51 19.30
N VAL A 62 -9.64 -11.67 19.05
CA VAL A 62 -9.79 -10.41 18.31
C VAL A 62 -9.87 -10.69 16.82
N ASN A 63 -11.03 -10.41 16.22
CA ASN A 63 -11.32 -10.63 14.80
C ASN A 63 -11.41 -9.32 13.99
N ILE A 64 -10.90 -8.23 14.53
CA ILE A 64 -10.78 -6.94 13.85
C ILE A 64 -9.32 -6.63 13.54
N ALA A 65 -9.07 -5.72 12.60
CA ALA A 65 -7.70 -5.35 12.25
C ALA A 65 -6.99 -4.74 13.47
N ALA A 66 -5.71 -5.03 13.65
CA ALA A 66 -4.93 -4.49 14.76
C ALA A 66 -3.49 -4.17 14.35
N LEU A 67 -2.99 -3.04 14.85
CA LEU A 67 -1.59 -2.61 14.72
C LEU A 67 -0.98 -2.54 16.12
N ILE A 68 0.14 -3.21 16.30
CA ILE A 68 0.96 -3.14 17.51
C ILE A 68 2.18 -2.30 17.18
N TYR A 69 2.39 -1.22 17.93
CA TYR A 69 3.58 -0.37 17.87
C TYR A 69 4.40 -0.63 19.13
N GLY A 70 5.56 -1.25 18.95
CA GLY A 70 6.43 -1.61 20.07
C GLY A 70 7.16 -0.43 20.71
N GLY A 71 7.37 0.66 19.98
CA GLY A 71 8.23 1.75 20.43
C GLY A 71 9.68 1.33 20.59
N ASP A 72 10.37 1.95 21.54
CA ASP A 72 11.79 1.77 21.81
C ASP A 72 12.01 0.81 22.99
N GLY A 73 13.08 0.02 22.95
CA GLY A 73 13.43 -0.95 24.00
C GLY A 73 13.23 -2.40 23.56
N ASN A 74 13.27 -3.35 24.51
CA ASN A 74 13.27 -4.78 24.20
C ASN A 74 11.87 -5.38 24.38
N ASN A 75 11.10 -5.39 23.30
CA ASN A 75 9.68 -5.73 23.33
C ASN A 75 9.40 -7.18 22.92
N THR A 76 8.33 -7.74 23.49
CA THR A 76 7.73 -9.01 23.08
C THR A 76 6.33 -8.76 22.54
N LEU A 77 6.17 -8.83 21.22
CA LEU A 77 4.95 -8.41 20.51
C LEU A 77 4.28 -9.62 19.83
N ARG A 78 3.01 -9.86 20.15
CA ARG A 78 2.24 -11.02 19.67
C ARG A 78 0.92 -10.58 19.05
N ALA A 79 0.82 -10.63 17.73
CA ALA A 79 -0.40 -10.30 17.00
C ALA A 79 -1.12 -11.57 16.55
N LEU A 80 -1.89 -12.18 17.47
CA LEU A 80 -2.50 -13.51 17.31
C LEU A 80 -3.95 -13.45 16.78
N GLY A 81 -4.53 -12.25 16.67
CA GLY A 81 -5.89 -12.06 16.21
C GLY A 81 -6.13 -12.59 14.79
N SER A 82 -7.38 -12.93 14.50
CA SER A 82 -7.82 -13.46 13.19
C SER A 82 -8.12 -12.36 12.15
N GLY A 83 -8.18 -11.10 12.60
CA GLY A 83 -8.21 -9.94 11.69
C GLY A 83 -6.89 -9.74 10.94
N LYS A 84 -6.79 -8.68 10.16
CA LYS A 84 -5.49 -8.27 9.59
C LYS A 84 -4.60 -7.75 10.70
N MET A 85 -3.42 -8.34 10.86
CA MET A 85 -2.49 -8.01 11.92
C MET A 85 -1.27 -7.28 11.37
N THR A 86 -0.79 -6.28 12.09
CA THR A 86 0.46 -5.58 11.79
C THR A 86 1.26 -5.39 13.07
N ILE A 87 2.57 -5.59 13.00
CA ILE A 87 3.51 -5.27 14.06
C ILE A 87 4.53 -4.28 13.51
N VAL A 88 4.70 -3.15 14.18
CA VAL A 88 5.70 -2.11 13.89
C VAL A 88 6.67 -2.06 15.08
N SER A 89 7.93 -2.40 14.80
CA SER A 89 9.04 -2.52 15.75
C SER A 89 10.31 -1.94 15.10
N ILE A 90 10.19 -0.73 14.57
CA ILE A 90 11.27 -0.06 13.81
C ILE A 90 12.23 0.70 14.73
N GLY A 91 11.78 1.01 15.94
CA GLY A 91 12.53 1.68 16.99
C GLY A 91 13.78 0.91 17.44
N THR A 92 14.37 1.38 18.53
CA THR A 92 15.59 0.80 19.10
C THR A 92 15.30 -0.53 19.82
N GLY A 93 16.38 -1.20 20.26
CA GLY A 93 16.29 -2.48 20.99
C GLY A 93 16.25 -3.73 20.12
N VAL A 94 16.14 -4.87 20.78
CA VAL A 94 16.10 -6.22 20.18
C VAL A 94 14.78 -6.86 20.59
N ASN A 95 13.86 -6.96 19.63
CA ASN A 95 12.48 -7.34 19.89
C ASN A 95 12.20 -8.78 19.44
N THR A 96 11.17 -9.39 20.02
CA THR A 96 10.62 -10.69 19.59
C THR A 96 9.21 -10.51 19.07
N LEU A 97 9.01 -10.76 17.78
CA LEU A 97 7.74 -10.53 17.10
C LEU A 97 7.12 -11.87 16.68
N THR A 98 5.84 -12.08 17.00
CA THR A 98 5.10 -13.30 16.63
C THR A 98 3.77 -12.95 15.98
N GLY A 99 3.52 -13.48 14.79
CA GLY A 99 2.27 -13.29 14.05
C GLY A 99 1.23 -14.37 14.33
N ASN A 100 0.10 -14.26 13.65
CA ASN A 100 -0.98 -15.25 13.71
C ASN A 100 -0.71 -16.45 12.79
N GLY A 101 0.39 -16.42 12.03
CA GLY A 101 0.83 -17.48 11.15
C GLY A 101 0.12 -17.49 9.79
N ILE A 102 -0.72 -16.49 9.50
CA ILE A 102 -1.54 -16.42 8.29
C ILE A 102 -1.24 -15.14 7.51
N ASN A 103 -1.34 -13.98 8.15
CA ASN A 103 -1.37 -12.69 7.44
C ASN A 103 -0.78 -11.50 8.23
N THR A 104 0.01 -11.73 9.28
CA THR A 104 0.65 -10.64 10.02
C THR A 104 1.71 -9.94 9.19
N SER A 105 1.56 -8.63 8.99
CA SER A 105 2.60 -7.76 8.43
C SER A 105 3.60 -7.38 9.51
N PHE A 106 4.88 -7.67 9.31
CA PHE A 106 5.95 -7.30 10.23
C PHE A 106 6.79 -6.18 9.64
N TRP A 107 6.97 -5.11 10.41
CA TRP A 107 7.85 -3.98 10.12
C TRP A 107 8.84 -3.90 11.26
N ALA A 108 9.89 -4.70 11.14
CA ALA A 108 10.85 -4.97 12.18
C ALA A 108 12.15 -4.22 11.91
N ASN A 109 12.88 -3.85 12.95
CA ASN A 109 14.23 -3.38 12.79
C ASN A 109 15.16 -4.56 12.39
N ALA A 110 16.40 -4.27 12.02
CA ALA A 110 17.33 -5.30 11.54
C ALA A 110 17.70 -6.37 12.59
N ASN A 111 17.64 -6.05 13.88
CA ASN A 111 18.09 -6.89 14.98
C ASN A 111 16.97 -7.76 15.57
N ASP A 112 15.72 -7.52 15.19
CA ASP A 112 14.57 -8.22 15.74
C ASP A 112 14.52 -9.71 15.35
N THR A 113 14.08 -10.52 16.30
CA THR A 113 13.67 -11.91 16.07
C THR A 113 12.22 -11.91 15.59
N VAL A 114 12.01 -12.32 14.33
CA VAL A 114 10.68 -12.37 13.72
C VAL A 114 10.27 -13.82 13.52
N ASN A 115 9.33 -14.29 14.34
CA ASN A 115 8.75 -15.62 14.29
C ASN A 115 7.59 -15.67 13.29
N ALA A 116 7.89 -15.44 12.00
CA ALA A 116 6.92 -15.51 10.92
C ALA A 116 6.74 -16.95 10.41
N SER A 117 5.51 -17.32 10.06
CA SER A 117 5.23 -18.60 9.42
C SER A 117 5.69 -18.63 7.96
N ALA A 118 5.74 -19.84 7.38
CA ALA A 118 5.98 -19.99 5.94
C ALA A 118 4.94 -19.26 5.07
N ALA A 119 3.68 -19.16 5.54
CA ALA A 119 2.62 -18.46 4.81
C ALA A 119 2.86 -16.94 4.82
N GLU A 120 3.25 -16.37 5.95
CA GLU A 120 3.58 -14.94 6.09
C GLU A 120 4.83 -14.58 5.27
N ILE A 121 5.84 -15.46 5.26
CA ILE A 121 7.04 -15.29 4.41
C ILE A 121 6.68 -15.36 2.93
N ALA A 122 5.81 -16.30 2.51
CA ALA A 122 5.42 -16.47 1.12
C ALA A 122 4.72 -15.23 0.53
N VAL A 123 3.96 -14.49 1.36
CA VAL A 123 3.31 -13.24 0.95
C VAL A 123 4.19 -12.00 1.20
N LYS A 124 5.48 -12.20 1.50
CA LYS A 124 6.47 -11.14 1.75
C LYS A 124 6.03 -10.20 2.87
N ALA A 125 5.50 -10.75 3.96
CA ALA A 125 5.01 -9.95 5.09
C ALA A 125 6.11 -9.46 6.03
N VAL A 126 7.33 -10.02 5.93
CA VAL A 126 8.45 -9.64 6.79
C VAL A 126 9.25 -8.51 6.14
N ASN A 127 9.20 -7.32 6.73
CA ASN A 127 9.99 -6.16 6.36
C ASN A 127 11.05 -5.91 7.44
N ARG A 128 12.33 -5.90 7.05
CA ARG A 128 13.47 -5.67 7.95
C ARG A 128 14.16 -4.35 7.61
N VAL A 129 13.85 -3.31 8.37
CA VAL A 129 14.31 -1.95 8.10
C VAL A 129 15.62 -1.69 8.86
N GLY A 130 16.74 -1.80 8.14
CA GLY A 130 18.06 -1.42 8.67
C GLY A 130 18.27 0.10 8.66
N ASP A 131 18.06 0.70 7.50
CA ASP A 131 18.10 2.15 7.27
C ASP A 131 16.99 2.50 6.26
N TRP A 132 16.63 3.78 6.22
CA TRP A 132 15.74 4.30 5.17
C TRP A 132 16.53 4.62 3.90
N TYR A 133 15.90 4.38 2.76
CA TYR A 133 16.31 4.92 1.48
C TYR A 133 15.95 6.41 1.45
N GLN A 134 16.97 7.26 1.34
CA GLN A 134 16.86 8.71 1.31
C GLN A 134 17.83 9.24 0.25
N PRO A 135 17.34 9.72 -0.92
CA PRO A 135 18.19 10.09 -2.05
C PRO A 135 19.01 11.37 -1.81
N TRP A 136 18.72 12.16 -0.78
CA TRP A 136 19.42 13.42 -0.48
C TRP A 136 20.69 13.24 0.35
N THR A 137 20.79 12.21 1.20
CA THR A 137 22.01 11.95 1.98
C THR A 137 22.10 10.50 2.45
N THR A 138 23.32 10.00 2.59
CA THR A 138 23.61 8.75 3.32
C THR A 138 24.51 8.99 4.53
N ASP A 139 24.95 10.23 4.74
CA ASP A 139 25.78 10.64 5.86
C ASP A 139 24.92 10.78 7.11
N LYS A 140 25.11 9.88 8.07
CA LYS A 140 24.40 9.87 9.37
C LYS A 140 24.63 11.12 10.21
N THR A 141 25.64 11.93 9.89
CA THR A 141 25.94 13.20 10.58
C THR A 141 25.26 14.41 9.93
N SER A 142 24.67 14.23 8.74
CA SER A 142 23.90 15.28 8.06
C SER A 142 22.67 15.66 8.87
N ALA A 143 22.38 16.96 8.95
CA ALA A 143 21.14 17.46 9.56
C ALA A 143 19.87 16.97 8.83
N ASP A 144 20.01 16.63 7.54
CA ASP A 144 18.92 16.09 6.71
C ASP A 144 18.80 14.56 6.80
N TYR A 145 19.66 13.88 7.58
CA TYR A 145 19.60 12.43 7.70
C TYR A 145 18.38 12.00 8.52
N ILE A 146 17.53 11.16 7.94
CA ILE A 146 16.36 10.62 8.62
C ILE A 146 16.71 9.27 9.25
N GLY A 147 16.67 9.22 10.59
CA GLY A 147 16.84 8.02 11.40
C GLY A 147 15.60 7.13 11.48
N ARG A 148 15.72 6.01 12.22
CA ARG A 148 14.61 5.06 12.45
C ARG A 148 13.67 5.45 13.57
N ASP A 149 14.05 6.38 14.43
CA ASP A 149 13.23 6.83 15.54
C ASP A 149 11.84 7.25 15.04
N LEU A 150 10.78 6.91 15.78
CA LEU A 150 9.40 7.13 15.37
C LEU A 150 8.80 8.35 16.10
N ASN A 151 9.40 9.52 15.85
CA ASN A 151 9.10 10.77 16.57
C ASN A 151 8.30 11.77 15.72
N GLY A 152 7.65 11.31 14.65
CA GLY A 152 6.85 12.16 13.76
C GLY A 152 7.70 13.18 13.01
N GLN A 153 8.89 12.76 12.56
CA GLN A 153 9.82 13.65 11.87
C GLN A 153 9.21 14.21 10.58
N ASN A 154 9.53 15.48 10.32
CA ASN A 154 9.31 16.10 9.02
C ASN A 154 10.33 15.56 8.01
N ILE A 155 9.88 15.04 6.88
CA ILE A 155 10.72 14.39 5.88
C ILE A 155 10.79 15.28 4.64
N ASN A 156 11.99 15.44 4.09
CA ASN A 156 12.23 16.26 2.90
C ASN A 156 11.30 15.85 1.75
N ASP A 157 10.40 16.75 1.35
CA ASP A 157 9.51 16.57 0.20
C ASP A 157 10.30 16.43 -1.12
N PRO A 158 9.68 15.88 -2.18
CA PRO A 158 10.25 15.98 -3.52
C PRO A 158 10.52 17.46 -3.88
N LEU A 159 11.64 17.75 -4.54
CA LEU A 159 12.15 19.10 -4.77
C LEU A 159 11.19 20.00 -5.57
N ASP A 160 10.30 19.40 -6.37
CA ASP A 160 9.27 20.05 -7.18
C ASP A 160 7.86 19.95 -6.59
N SER A 161 7.73 19.67 -5.29
CA SER A 161 6.44 19.61 -4.59
C SER A 161 5.75 20.96 -4.50
N GLY A 162 6.49 22.07 -4.51
CA GLY A 162 5.94 23.39 -4.22
C GLY A 162 5.37 23.45 -2.80
N THR A 163 4.26 24.15 -2.61
CA THR A 163 3.54 24.14 -1.33
C THR A 163 2.98 22.75 -1.04
N THR A 164 3.07 22.31 0.21
CA THR A 164 2.49 21.04 0.66
C THR A 164 1.33 21.24 1.62
N LYS A 165 0.53 20.18 1.76
CA LYS A 165 -0.60 20.10 2.69
C LYS A 165 -0.56 18.75 3.37
N ASN A 166 -0.59 18.77 4.70
CA ASN A 166 -0.71 17.57 5.49
C ASN A 166 -2.16 17.08 5.52
N LEU A 167 -2.41 15.84 5.08
CA LEU A 167 -3.73 15.22 5.08
C LEU A 167 -3.89 14.09 6.10
N ASN A 168 -2.84 13.69 6.81
CA ASN A 168 -2.87 12.52 7.70
C ASN A 168 -3.83 12.68 8.91
N LYS A 169 -4.09 13.93 9.32
CA LYS A 169 -4.98 14.24 10.45
C LYS A 169 -6.46 14.03 10.14
N THR A 170 -6.83 14.06 8.85
CA THR A 170 -8.23 14.02 8.41
C THR A 170 -8.58 12.75 7.64
N ASN A 171 -7.59 11.95 7.26
CA ASN A 171 -7.73 10.84 6.34
C ASN A 171 -6.98 9.60 6.83
N GLY A 172 -7.58 8.42 6.68
CA GLY A 172 -6.92 7.16 6.97
C GLY A 172 -5.87 6.80 5.93
N PHE A 173 -4.88 5.98 6.32
CA PHE A 173 -3.90 5.45 5.38
C PHE A 173 -4.53 4.42 4.44
N PHE A 174 -4.89 3.24 4.97
CA PHE A 174 -5.62 2.20 4.25
C PHE A 174 -7.11 2.09 4.61
N GLY A 175 -7.56 2.70 5.72
CA GLY A 175 -8.94 2.56 6.19
C GLY A 175 -9.33 1.09 6.39
N THR A 176 -10.41 0.63 5.74
CA THR A 176 -10.83 -0.79 5.76
C THR A 176 -10.01 -1.68 4.82
N GLY A 177 -9.13 -1.09 4.02
CA GLY A 177 -8.25 -1.74 3.07
C GLY A 177 -8.14 -0.96 1.76
N PRO A 178 -7.02 -1.09 1.02
CA PRO A 178 -6.87 -0.43 -0.25
C PRO A 178 -7.85 -0.98 -1.28
N VAL A 179 -8.56 -0.08 -1.96
CA VAL A 179 -9.48 -0.42 -3.07
C VAL A 179 -9.10 0.35 -4.34
N ILE A 180 -9.44 -0.20 -5.50
CA ILE A 180 -9.04 0.36 -6.80
C ILE A 180 -9.45 1.83 -6.98
N SER A 181 -10.59 2.24 -6.41
CA SER A 181 -11.12 3.60 -6.49
C SER A 181 -10.28 4.64 -5.73
N ASP A 182 -9.37 4.21 -4.85
CA ASP A 182 -8.50 5.09 -4.06
C ASP A 182 -7.42 5.78 -4.89
N VAL A 183 -7.17 5.27 -6.09
CA VAL A 183 -6.11 5.76 -6.98
C VAL A 183 -6.71 6.66 -8.04
N GLN A 184 -6.39 7.94 -7.98
CA GLN A 184 -6.69 8.90 -9.04
C GLN A 184 -5.42 9.64 -9.47
N GLN A 185 -4.87 9.26 -10.62
CA GLN A 185 -3.83 10.00 -11.30
C GLN A 185 -4.37 11.35 -11.78
N LYS A 186 -3.56 12.41 -11.68
CA LYS A 186 -3.96 13.73 -12.17
C LYS A 186 -2.83 14.43 -12.93
N GLY A 187 -2.04 15.27 -12.25
CA GLY A 187 -1.18 16.26 -12.89
C GLY A 187 0.11 15.74 -13.53
N ILE A 188 0.38 14.43 -13.50
CA ILE A 188 1.64 13.87 -14.00
C ILE A 188 1.46 12.58 -14.80
N ALA A 189 2.30 12.37 -15.83
CA ALA A 189 2.28 11.22 -16.74
C ALA A 189 2.86 9.92 -16.13
N ASN A 190 2.38 9.51 -14.96
CA ASN A 190 2.81 8.30 -14.26
C ASN A 190 1.76 7.17 -14.30
N CYS A 191 0.93 7.12 -15.33
CA CYS A 191 -0.17 6.15 -15.49
C CYS A 191 0.28 4.70 -15.31
N TYR A 192 1.48 4.39 -15.77
CA TYR A 192 2.12 3.08 -15.62
C TYR A 192 2.30 2.68 -14.15
N PHE A 193 2.54 3.63 -13.24
CA PHE A 193 2.62 3.37 -11.80
C PHE A 193 1.23 3.26 -11.19
N MET A 194 0.38 4.26 -11.44
CA MET A 194 -0.97 4.35 -10.86
C MET A 194 -1.85 3.17 -11.25
N ALA A 195 -1.82 2.73 -12.50
CA ALA A 195 -2.58 1.56 -12.94
C ALA A 195 -2.09 0.25 -12.30
N ASN A 196 -0.78 0.10 -12.04
CA ASN A 196 -0.24 -1.09 -11.37
C ASN A 196 -0.73 -1.18 -9.93
N ILE A 197 -0.58 -0.11 -9.14
CA ILE A 197 -1.04 -0.12 -7.74
C ILE A 197 -2.57 -0.20 -7.63
N ALA A 198 -3.31 0.39 -8.57
CA ALA A 198 -4.76 0.25 -8.66
C ALA A 198 -5.18 -1.21 -8.96
N SER A 199 -4.49 -1.87 -9.90
CA SER A 199 -4.76 -3.27 -10.24
C SER A 199 -4.44 -4.23 -9.10
N LEU A 200 -3.41 -3.93 -8.30
CA LEU A 200 -3.15 -4.65 -7.06
C LEU A 200 -4.28 -4.42 -6.06
N ALA A 201 -4.77 -3.20 -5.86
CA ALA A 201 -5.91 -2.95 -4.97
C ALA A 201 -7.19 -3.69 -5.41
N HIS A 202 -7.35 -3.98 -6.71
CA HIS A 202 -8.48 -4.76 -7.24
C HIS A 202 -8.44 -6.25 -6.89
N THR A 203 -7.25 -6.86 -6.99
CA THR A 203 -7.12 -8.33 -6.96
C THR A 203 -6.27 -8.85 -5.82
N SER A 204 -5.30 -8.06 -5.37
CA SER A 204 -4.23 -8.42 -4.44
C SER A 204 -3.97 -7.31 -3.42
N SER A 205 -5.03 -6.72 -2.86
CA SER A 205 -4.92 -5.63 -1.86
C SER A 205 -4.08 -6.02 -0.63
N HIS A 206 -4.02 -7.32 -0.31
CA HIS A 206 -3.16 -7.85 0.73
C HIS A 206 -1.66 -7.61 0.46
N LEU A 207 -1.20 -7.64 -0.80
CA LEU A 207 0.19 -7.37 -1.14
C LEU A 207 0.56 -5.90 -0.87
N LEU A 208 -0.35 -4.96 -1.16
CA LEU A 208 -0.14 -3.55 -0.84
C LEU A 208 0.02 -3.32 0.66
N THR A 209 -0.77 -4.02 1.48
CA THR A 209 -0.67 -3.94 2.94
C THR A 209 0.59 -4.63 3.51
N GLN A 210 1.32 -5.42 2.71
CA GLN A 210 2.64 -5.93 3.09
C GLN A 210 3.80 -5.04 2.60
N MET A 211 3.53 -4.16 1.64
CA MET A 211 4.52 -3.26 1.04
C MET A 211 4.50 -1.87 1.66
N ALA A 212 3.47 -1.51 2.41
CA ALA A 212 3.43 -0.22 3.10
C ALA A 212 2.72 -0.29 4.45
N VAL A 213 3.06 0.64 5.35
CA VAL A 213 2.50 0.72 6.70
C VAL A 213 2.43 2.15 7.21
N ASP A 214 1.44 2.41 8.07
CA ASP A 214 1.39 3.57 8.96
C ASP A 214 2.33 3.30 10.14
N LEU A 215 3.33 4.16 10.35
CA LEU A 215 4.31 3.98 11.41
C LEU A 215 3.79 4.45 12.79
N GLY A 216 2.59 5.02 12.85
CA GLY A 216 1.95 5.45 14.10
C GLY A 216 2.38 6.84 14.58
N ASP A 217 3.38 7.44 13.93
CA ASP A 217 3.94 8.74 14.29
C ASP A 217 3.58 9.86 13.28
N GLY A 218 2.68 9.57 12.34
CA GLY A 218 2.33 10.48 11.25
C GLY A 218 3.19 10.33 9.99
N THR A 219 4.13 9.39 10.00
CA THR A 219 4.90 8.96 8.82
C THR A 219 4.51 7.55 8.37
N TYR A 220 4.97 7.19 7.18
CA TYR A 220 4.59 5.97 6.47
C TYR A 220 5.83 5.33 5.86
N ALA A 221 5.90 4.01 5.89
CA ALA A 221 6.98 3.26 5.24
C ALA A 221 6.48 2.51 4.01
N PHE A 222 7.34 2.41 2.99
CA PHE A 222 7.09 1.74 1.72
C PHE A 222 8.28 0.87 1.34
N ARG A 223 8.02 -0.33 0.84
CA ARG A 223 9.05 -1.24 0.34
C ARG A 223 9.10 -1.20 -1.19
N PHE A 224 10.29 -1.01 -1.73
CA PHE A 224 10.62 -1.23 -3.13
C PHE A 224 11.79 -2.21 -3.29
N VAL A 225 11.94 -2.79 -4.46
CA VAL A 225 12.99 -3.78 -4.78
C VAL A 225 13.60 -3.48 -6.14
N ARG A 226 14.91 -3.31 -6.25
CA ARG A 226 15.60 -3.17 -7.55
C ARG A 226 16.87 -3.98 -7.56
N SER A 227 17.03 -4.77 -8.62
CA SER A 227 18.21 -5.64 -8.80
C SER A 227 18.48 -6.55 -7.59
N GLY A 228 17.42 -7.05 -6.95
CA GLY A 228 17.51 -7.91 -5.75
C GLY A 228 17.73 -7.15 -4.43
N ILE A 229 17.92 -5.84 -4.46
CA ILE A 229 18.09 -5.00 -3.27
C ILE A 229 16.72 -4.49 -2.83
N THR A 230 16.35 -4.76 -1.57
CA THR A 230 15.16 -4.19 -0.94
C THR A 230 15.50 -2.83 -0.33
N SER A 231 14.70 -1.82 -0.63
CA SER A 231 14.81 -0.46 -0.11
C SER A 231 13.52 -0.06 0.60
N TYR A 232 13.67 0.54 1.78
CA TYR A 232 12.54 1.05 2.57
C TYR A 232 12.50 2.56 2.52
N VAL A 233 11.46 3.14 1.97
CA VAL A 233 11.28 4.58 1.86
C VAL A 233 10.32 5.03 2.96
N ARG A 234 10.71 6.05 3.72
CA ARG A 234 9.85 6.72 4.69
C ARG A 234 9.39 8.06 4.12
N VAL A 235 8.10 8.37 4.28
CA VAL A 235 7.52 9.66 3.90
C VAL A 235 6.57 10.12 5.01
N ASP A 236 6.44 11.42 5.20
CA ASP A 236 5.38 11.98 6.05
C ASP A 236 4.07 12.17 5.26
N GLY A 237 3.08 12.76 5.93
CA GLY A 237 1.76 13.07 5.37
C GLY A 237 1.69 14.33 4.50
N ASP A 238 2.81 15.01 4.22
CA ASP A 238 2.82 16.26 3.46
C ASP A 238 2.74 15.96 1.96
N LEU A 239 1.64 16.34 1.34
CA LEU A 239 1.41 16.08 -0.09
C LEU A 239 1.42 17.39 -0.87
N SER A 240 2.01 17.36 -2.07
CA SER A 240 2.07 18.53 -2.97
C SER A 240 0.66 19.10 -3.21
N ALA A 241 0.46 20.33 -2.77
CA ALA A 241 -0.79 21.04 -2.88
C ALA A 241 -0.98 21.61 -4.29
N GLY A 242 -2.22 21.57 -4.77
CA GLY A 242 -2.58 22.03 -6.10
C GLY A 242 -4.08 22.22 -6.24
N GLY A 243 -4.52 22.95 -7.27
CA GLY A 243 -5.95 23.27 -7.49
C GLY A 243 -6.82 22.09 -7.93
N GLN A 244 -6.44 20.83 -7.69
CA GLN A 244 -7.22 19.64 -8.07
C GLN A 244 -7.99 19.05 -6.89
N ALA A 245 -8.59 17.88 -7.07
CA ALA A 245 -9.32 17.17 -6.02
C ALA A 245 -8.49 17.03 -4.74
N TYR A 246 -9.14 17.19 -3.59
CA TYR A 246 -8.51 17.26 -2.25
C TYR A 246 -7.51 18.42 -2.05
N GLY A 247 -7.36 19.32 -3.02
CA GLY A 247 -6.37 20.38 -3.01
C GLY A 247 -4.95 19.87 -3.29
N LEU A 248 -4.81 18.75 -4.00
CA LEU A 248 -3.53 18.14 -4.36
C LEU A 248 -3.15 18.41 -5.83
N ARG A 249 -1.87 18.20 -6.17
CA ARG A 249 -1.32 18.51 -7.49
C ARG A 249 -1.15 17.31 -8.43
N TRP A 250 -0.71 16.16 -7.92
CA TRP A 250 -0.18 15.06 -8.75
C TRP A 250 -1.13 13.86 -8.80
N SER A 251 -1.55 13.39 -7.63
CA SER A 251 -2.63 12.41 -7.45
C SER A 251 -3.63 12.90 -6.40
N ALA A 252 -4.79 12.23 -6.35
CA ALA A 252 -5.79 12.50 -5.34
C ALA A 252 -6.34 11.19 -4.73
N PRO A 253 -6.71 11.21 -3.43
CA PRO A 253 -7.51 10.15 -2.83
C PRO A 253 -8.80 9.89 -3.61
N GLY A 254 -9.25 8.64 -3.55
CA GLY A 254 -10.52 8.19 -4.11
C GLY A 254 -11.75 8.54 -3.29
N SER A 255 -12.85 7.84 -3.62
CA SER A 255 -14.13 7.94 -2.91
C SER A 255 -14.06 7.56 -1.41
N THR A 256 -13.07 6.77 -1.00
CA THR A 256 -12.86 6.43 0.42
C THR A 256 -12.15 7.54 1.19
N GLY A 257 -11.43 8.43 0.50
CA GLY A 257 -10.54 9.41 1.11
C GLY A 257 -9.23 8.83 1.65
N ASN A 258 -8.92 7.55 1.43
CA ASN A 258 -7.66 6.95 1.91
C ASN A 258 -6.43 7.51 1.18
N LEU A 259 -5.34 7.72 1.93
CA LEU A 259 -4.14 8.41 1.42
C LEU A 259 -3.12 7.51 0.70
N TRP A 260 -3.24 6.17 0.85
CA TRP A 260 -2.18 5.25 0.44
C TRP A 260 -1.71 5.42 -1.01
N GLY A 261 -2.62 5.70 -1.95
CA GLY A 261 -2.28 5.87 -3.36
C GLY A 261 -1.36 7.07 -3.60
N SER A 262 -1.66 8.22 -2.98
CA SER A 262 -0.85 9.43 -3.08
C SER A 262 0.48 9.31 -2.34
N LEU A 263 0.50 8.59 -1.22
CA LEU A 263 1.74 8.36 -0.47
C LEU A 263 2.66 7.36 -1.17
N PHE A 264 2.11 6.34 -1.85
CA PHE A 264 2.89 5.48 -2.75
C PHE A 264 3.51 6.28 -3.89
N GLU A 265 2.78 7.25 -4.47
CA GLU A 265 3.30 8.15 -5.50
C GLU A 265 4.47 8.99 -4.97
N LYS A 266 4.31 9.60 -3.78
CA LYS A 266 5.38 10.36 -3.10
C LYS A 266 6.60 9.48 -2.83
N ALA A 267 6.43 8.31 -2.23
CA ALA A 267 7.52 7.39 -1.93
C ALA A 267 8.24 6.91 -3.21
N TYR A 268 7.50 6.71 -4.29
CA TYR A 268 8.08 6.34 -5.58
C TYR A 268 8.83 7.50 -6.24
N ALA A 269 8.48 8.77 -5.98
CA ALA A 269 9.24 9.94 -6.43
C ALA A 269 10.65 9.98 -5.81
N TYR A 270 10.80 9.55 -4.56
CA TYR A 270 12.12 9.40 -3.92
C TYR A 270 12.92 8.28 -4.59
N TYR A 271 12.26 7.15 -4.82
CA TYR A 271 12.91 5.90 -5.21
C TYR A 271 13.22 5.80 -6.71
N ARG A 272 12.30 6.19 -7.60
CA ARG A 272 12.29 5.78 -9.01
C ARG A 272 13.63 6.02 -9.70
N LYS A 273 14.15 7.24 -9.65
CA LYS A 273 15.42 7.62 -10.30
C LYS A 273 16.46 8.19 -9.33
N ALA A 274 16.17 8.18 -8.04
CA ALA A 274 16.93 8.92 -7.03
C ALA A 274 17.00 10.45 -7.28
N GLU A 275 16.13 10.99 -8.14
CA GLU A 275 16.10 12.42 -8.46
C GLU A 275 15.33 13.24 -7.40
N ASN A 276 14.57 12.58 -6.52
CA ASN A 276 13.73 13.22 -5.51
C ASN A 276 12.76 14.26 -6.10
N THR A 277 12.09 13.93 -7.21
CA THR A 277 11.12 14.83 -7.87
C THR A 277 9.91 14.05 -8.35
N TYR A 278 8.74 14.66 -8.29
CA TYR A 278 7.56 14.16 -8.98
C TYR A 278 7.78 14.10 -10.47
N SER A 279 8.36 15.12 -11.09
CA SER A 279 8.68 15.14 -12.54
C SER A 279 9.47 13.92 -13.00
N SER A 280 10.33 13.34 -12.16
CA SER A 280 11.03 12.09 -12.44
C SER A 280 10.11 10.90 -12.70
N LEU A 281 8.84 10.95 -12.25
CA LEU A 281 7.79 9.94 -12.44
C LEU A 281 7.14 9.98 -13.82
N GLY A 282 7.30 11.06 -14.58
CA GLY A 282 6.77 11.16 -15.94
C GLY A 282 7.35 10.08 -16.85
N TRP A 283 6.49 9.48 -17.68
CA TRP A 283 6.83 8.50 -18.73
C TRP A 283 7.64 7.30 -18.23
N GLY A 284 6.99 6.14 -18.09
CA GLY A 284 7.63 4.94 -17.56
C GLY A 284 7.03 3.64 -18.05
N SER A 285 7.55 2.54 -17.50
CA SER A 285 7.23 1.18 -17.93
C SER A 285 6.44 0.45 -16.86
N MET A 286 5.35 -0.21 -17.26
CA MET A 286 4.56 -1.08 -16.37
C MET A 286 5.43 -2.18 -15.75
N GLY A 287 6.30 -2.80 -16.56
CA GLY A 287 7.19 -3.87 -16.10
C GLY A 287 8.27 -3.39 -15.16
N ALA A 288 8.72 -2.15 -15.28
CA ALA A 288 9.66 -1.57 -14.31
C ALA A 288 9.01 -1.41 -12.94
N VAL A 289 7.77 -0.91 -12.86
CA VAL A 289 7.03 -0.79 -11.60
C VAL A 289 6.80 -2.15 -10.96
N GLN A 290 6.45 -3.18 -11.74
CA GLN A 290 6.24 -4.53 -11.21
C GLN A 290 7.51 -5.08 -10.55
N ARG A 291 8.66 -4.91 -11.20
CA ARG A 291 9.96 -5.26 -10.61
C ARG A 291 10.28 -4.41 -9.39
N ASP A 292 10.04 -3.11 -9.47
CA ASP A 292 10.27 -2.15 -8.37
C ASP A 292 9.36 -2.42 -7.15
N LEU A 293 8.21 -3.06 -7.32
CA LEU A 293 7.36 -3.57 -6.23
C LEU A 293 7.77 -4.98 -5.77
N GLY A 294 8.84 -5.53 -6.34
CA GLY A 294 9.34 -6.88 -6.05
C GLY A 294 8.44 -7.99 -6.56
N LEU A 295 7.59 -7.73 -7.56
CA LEU A 295 6.60 -8.67 -8.07
C LEU A 295 7.07 -9.35 -9.36
N GLY A 296 6.67 -10.61 -9.51
CA GLY A 296 6.90 -11.34 -10.76
C GLY A 296 5.88 -10.89 -11.79
N SER A 297 6.27 -10.77 -13.06
CA SER A 297 5.30 -10.48 -14.12
C SER A 297 5.56 -11.23 -15.41
N THR A 298 4.48 -11.46 -16.15
CA THR A 298 4.51 -12.06 -17.48
C THR A 298 3.85 -11.10 -18.46
N GLY A 299 4.61 -10.65 -19.46
CA GLY A 299 4.10 -9.87 -20.59
C GLY A 299 3.55 -10.76 -21.69
N LEU A 300 2.40 -10.38 -22.24
CA LEU A 300 1.72 -11.12 -23.30
C LEU A 300 1.30 -10.16 -24.41
N SER A 301 1.69 -10.48 -25.65
CA SER A 301 1.25 -9.72 -26.82
C SER A 301 -0.26 -9.88 -26.99
N VAL A 302 -0.97 -8.76 -27.13
CA VAL A 302 -2.41 -8.76 -27.36
C VAL A 302 -2.72 -9.08 -28.83
N SER A 303 -1.85 -8.69 -29.77
CA SER A 303 -2.11 -8.79 -31.20
C SER A 303 -2.30 -10.23 -31.69
N GLY A 304 -1.66 -11.22 -31.04
CA GLY A 304 -1.74 -12.63 -31.42
C GLY A 304 -2.89 -13.42 -30.76
N MET A 305 -3.74 -12.79 -29.96
CA MET A 305 -4.80 -13.50 -29.23
C MET A 305 -6.09 -13.62 -30.05
N THR A 306 -6.82 -14.71 -29.85
CA THR A 306 -8.23 -14.80 -30.23
C THR A 306 -9.11 -14.24 -29.11
N ALA A 307 -10.35 -13.85 -29.45
CA ALA A 307 -11.31 -13.32 -28.49
C ALA A 307 -11.56 -14.27 -27.30
N ASP A 308 -11.80 -15.55 -27.57
CA ASP A 308 -12.01 -16.55 -26.50
C ASP A 308 -10.74 -16.79 -25.67
N SER A 309 -9.55 -16.81 -26.29
CA SER A 309 -8.30 -16.95 -25.54
C SER A 309 -8.05 -15.78 -24.60
N ALA A 310 -8.36 -14.55 -25.02
CA ALA A 310 -8.23 -13.35 -24.20
C ALA A 310 -9.23 -13.38 -23.03
N LEU A 311 -10.48 -13.76 -23.30
CA LEU A 311 -11.53 -13.92 -22.29
C LEU A 311 -11.09 -14.90 -21.19
N THR A 312 -10.77 -16.13 -21.57
CA THR A 312 -10.35 -17.17 -20.63
C THR A 312 -9.09 -16.76 -19.88
N ARG A 313 -8.11 -16.15 -20.56
CA ARG A 313 -6.87 -15.71 -19.93
C ARG A 313 -7.14 -14.65 -18.88
N ILE A 314 -7.82 -13.56 -19.22
CA ILE A 314 -8.10 -12.46 -18.27
C ILE A 314 -8.88 -12.98 -17.06
N GLN A 315 -9.94 -13.76 -17.29
CA GLN A 315 -10.72 -14.37 -16.20
C GLN A 315 -9.85 -15.25 -15.31
N SER A 316 -9.00 -16.11 -15.88
CA SER A 316 -8.11 -16.99 -15.09
C SER A 316 -7.10 -16.19 -14.25
N GLN A 317 -6.55 -15.10 -14.77
CA GLN A 317 -5.57 -14.29 -14.04
C GLN A 317 -6.24 -13.57 -12.86
N LEU A 318 -7.39 -12.93 -13.11
CA LEU A 318 -8.13 -12.21 -12.07
C LEU A 318 -8.67 -13.18 -11.00
N ALA A 319 -9.16 -14.36 -11.39
CA ALA A 319 -9.59 -15.40 -10.46
C ALA A 319 -8.42 -15.91 -9.58
N SER A 320 -7.21 -15.98 -10.16
CA SER A 320 -5.97 -16.30 -9.44
C SER A 320 -5.39 -15.10 -8.67
N LYS A 321 -6.18 -14.04 -8.45
CA LYS A 321 -5.80 -12.82 -7.72
C LYS A 321 -4.64 -12.04 -8.33
N LYS A 322 -4.29 -12.28 -9.59
CA LYS A 322 -3.24 -11.54 -10.27
C LYS A 322 -3.73 -10.19 -10.77
N ALA A 323 -2.94 -9.16 -10.56
CA ALA A 323 -3.18 -7.83 -11.13
C ALA A 323 -2.87 -7.85 -12.63
N VAL A 324 -3.72 -7.23 -13.44
CA VAL A 324 -3.56 -7.16 -14.89
C VAL A 324 -3.58 -5.70 -15.34
N VAL A 325 -2.51 -5.28 -16.02
CA VAL A 325 -2.42 -3.95 -16.64
C VAL A 325 -2.06 -4.07 -18.12
N THR A 326 -2.44 -3.07 -18.89
CA THR A 326 -2.27 -3.05 -20.34
C THR A 326 -2.02 -1.63 -20.83
N ASN A 327 -1.32 -1.48 -21.95
CA ASN A 327 -1.06 -0.16 -22.52
C ASN A 327 -1.54 -0.02 -23.97
N THR A 328 -2.09 1.14 -24.27
CA THR A 328 -2.43 1.52 -25.62
C THR A 328 -1.18 1.76 -26.45
N LYS A 329 -1.32 1.62 -27.77
CA LYS A 329 -0.32 2.01 -28.77
C LYS A 329 -0.09 3.53 -28.72
N SER A 330 1.05 3.96 -29.26
CA SER A 330 1.39 5.39 -29.36
C SER A 330 0.69 6.11 -30.51
N SER A 331 0.20 5.37 -31.51
CA SER A 331 -0.48 5.90 -32.69
C SER A 331 -1.71 5.06 -33.06
N GLY A 332 -2.61 5.62 -33.86
CA GLY A 332 -3.84 4.94 -34.33
C GLY A 332 -4.97 4.82 -33.29
N VAL A 333 -4.80 5.43 -32.11
CA VAL A 333 -5.77 5.38 -31.00
C VAL A 333 -6.77 6.55 -31.04
N SER A 334 -6.45 7.62 -31.78
CA SER A 334 -7.32 8.80 -31.89
C SER A 334 -8.71 8.44 -32.41
N GLY A 335 -9.76 9.03 -31.82
CA GLY A 335 -11.17 8.79 -32.20
C GLY A 335 -11.80 7.52 -31.63
N THR A 336 -11.07 6.71 -30.86
CA THR A 336 -11.58 5.44 -30.26
C THR A 336 -12.20 5.62 -28.86
N GLY A 337 -12.08 6.81 -28.27
CA GLY A 337 -12.40 7.06 -26.85
C GLY A 337 -11.31 6.62 -25.88
N LEU A 338 -10.21 6.04 -26.37
CA LEU A 338 -9.03 5.68 -25.59
C LEU A 338 -7.95 6.77 -25.66
N VAL A 339 -7.04 6.76 -24.69
CA VAL A 339 -5.89 7.66 -24.62
C VAL A 339 -4.67 6.95 -25.21
N ALA A 340 -3.95 7.58 -26.14
CA ALA A 340 -2.70 7.04 -26.70
C ALA A 340 -1.56 7.02 -25.66
N SER A 341 -0.63 6.07 -25.79
CA SER A 341 0.52 5.93 -24.86
C SER A 341 0.13 5.90 -23.38
N HIS A 342 -1.00 5.26 -23.05
CA HIS A 342 -1.60 5.29 -21.72
C HIS A 342 -1.81 3.88 -21.17
N VAL A 343 -1.65 3.75 -19.85
CA VAL A 343 -1.78 2.46 -19.16
C VAL A 343 -3.13 2.39 -18.47
N TYR A 344 -3.83 1.27 -18.65
CA TYR A 344 -5.10 0.95 -18.02
C TYR A 344 -4.96 -0.28 -17.12
N SER A 345 -5.79 -0.34 -16.08
CA SER A 345 -6.04 -1.59 -15.35
C SER A 345 -7.04 -2.43 -16.15
N VAL A 346 -6.82 -3.75 -16.27
CA VAL A 346 -7.82 -4.68 -16.80
C VAL A 346 -8.55 -5.29 -15.60
N VAL A 347 -9.83 -4.96 -15.45
CA VAL A 347 -10.61 -5.32 -14.25
C VAL A 347 -11.61 -6.44 -14.50
N GLY A 348 -11.82 -6.83 -15.77
CA GLY A 348 -12.70 -7.92 -16.13
C GLY A 348 -12.69 -8.24 -17.63
N ALA A 349 -13.31 -9.36 -17.97
CA ALA A 349 -13.69 -9.72 -19.33
C ALA A 349 -14.95 -10.59 -19.29
N TYR A 350 -15.86 -10.41 -20.25
CA TYR A 350 -17.11 -11.16 -20.34
C TYR A 350 -17.53 -11.36 -21.79
N LYS A 351 -18.49 -12.26 -22.02
CA LYS A 351 -19.16 -12.44 -23.32
C LYS A 351 -20.53 -11.79 -23.24
N ALA A 352 -20.81 -10.84 -24.12
CA ALA A 352 -22.12 -10.18 -24.21
C ALA A 352 -23.18 -11.13 -24.77
N ALA A 353 -24.46 -10.73 -24.72
CA ALA A 353 -25.59 -11.57 -25.13
C ALA A 353 -25.54 -11.98 -26.62
N ASP A 354 -24.93 -11.15 -27.46
CA ASP A 354 -24.69 -11.40 -28.89
C ASP A 354 -23.46 -12.29 -29.16
N GLY A 355 -22.77 -12.75 -28.12
CA GLY A 355 -21.55 -13.55 -28.22
C GLY A 355 -20.26 -12.72 -28.32
N THR A 356 -20.34 -11.39 -28.37
CA THR A 356 -19.17 -10.52 -28.47
C THR A 356 -18.35 -10.54 -27.18
N VAL A 357 -17.04 -10.80 -27.27
CA VAL A 357 -16.14 -10.69 -26.11
C VAL A 357 -15.85 -9.22 -25.80
N MET A 358 -16.06 -8.85 -24.54
CA MET A 358 -15.86 -7.52 -23.99
C MET A 358 -14.75 -7.54 -22.95
N ILE A 359 -13.86 -6.55 -23.00
CA ILE A 359 -12.78 -6.33 -22.02
C ILE A 359 -13.13 -5.10 -21.19
N THR A 360 -13.16 -5.25 -19.88
CA THR A 360 -13.44 -4.15 -18.94
C THR A 360 -12.13 -3.54 -18.45
N LEU A 361 -11.97 -2.25 -18.71
CA LEU A 361 -10.80 -1.45 -18.40
C LEU A 361 -11.13 -0.40 -17.35
N ARG A 362 -10.13 0.00 -16.58
CA ARG A 362 -10.19 1.21 -15.74
C ARG A 362 -9.06 2.17 -16.11
N ASN A 363 -9.43 3.42 -16.38
CA ASN A 363 -8.51 4.53 -16.55
C ASN A 363 -7.96 4.99 -15.19
N PRO A 364 -6.62 4.97 -14.95
CA PRO A 364 -6.04 5.40 -13.67
C PRO A 364 -6.27 6.87 -13.34
N TRP A 365 -6.74 7.71 -14.27
CA TRP A 365 -7.18 9.08 -13.96
C TRP A 365 -8.27 9.14 -12.89
N GLY A 366 -9.03 8.05 -12.75
CA GLY A 366 -10.07 7.89 -11.74
C GLY A 366 -11.26 8.81 -11.93
N GLY A 367 -12.18 8.78 -10.97
CA GLY A 367 -13.41 9.56 -10.98
C GLY A 367 -14.60 8.82 -11.60
N SER A 368 -15.70 9.54 -11.80
CA SER A 368 -16.92 8.95 -12.38
C SER A 368 -16.69 8.51 -13.82
N GLY A 369 -17.12 7.28 -14.15
CA GLY A 369 -16.95 6.71 -15.50
C GLY A 369 -15.53 6.27 -15.83
N ASP A 370 -14.64 6.14 -14.84
CA ASP A 370 -13.26 5.66 -15.06
C ASP A 370 -13.19 4.21 -15.56
N THR A 371 -14.26 3.45 -15.37
CA THR A 371 -14.37 2.03 -15.73
C THR A 371 -15.37 1.86 -16.87
N PHE A 372 -14.93 1.21 -17.95
CA PHE A 372 -15.72 1.01 -19.16
C PHE A 372 -15.33 -0.29 -19.86
N SER A 373 -16.18 -0.79 -20.75
CA SER A 373 -15.90 -2.01 -21.51
C SER A 373 -15.80 -1.73 -23.00
N ILE A 374 -14.85 -2.37 -23.67
CA ILE A 374 -14.65 -2.31 -25.13
C ILE A 374 -14.69 -3.72 -25.71
N THR A 375 -15.01 -3.83 -27.01
CA THR A 375 -14.93 -5.13 -27.70
C THR A 375 -13.49 -5.64 -27.74
N PHE A 376 -13.29 -6.95 -27.78
CA PHE A 376 -11.95 -7.53 -27.97
C PHE A 376 -11.30 -7.05 -29.27
N ALA A 377 -12.08 -6.86 -30.35
CA ALA A 377 -11.57 -6.31 -31.61
C ALA A 377 -10.97 -4.91 -31.41
N SER A 378 -11.64 -4.03 -30.66
CA SER A 378 -11.11 -2.71 -30.30
C SER A 378 -9.87 -2.84 -29.40
N TYR A 379 -9.89 -3.75 -28.42
CA TYR A 379 -8.76 -4.02 -27.56
C TYR A 379 -7.53 -4.48 -28.35
N GLN A 380 -7.69 -5.44 -29.27
CA GLN A 380 -6.62 -5.95 -30.11
C GLN A 380 -6.07 -4.91 -31.09
N ALA A 381 -6.94 -4.05 -31.63
CA ALA A 381 -6.54 -2.98 -32.53
C ALA A 381 -5.71 -1.89 -31.82
N ASN A 382 -5.99 -1.60 -30.55
CA ASN A 382 -5.46 -0.42 -29.87
C ASN A 382 -4.40 -0.70 -28.79
N PHE A 383 -4.27 -1.93 -28.31
CA PHE A 383 -3.36 -2.28 -27.21
C PHE A 383 -2.17 -3.10 -27.72
N SER A 384 -1.03 -2.96 -27.05
CA SER A 384 0.22 -3.62 -27.47
C SER A 384 0.48 -4.90 -26.67
N VAL A 385 0.44 -4.78 -25.34
CA VAL A 385 0.81 -5.83 -24.41
C VAL A 385 -0.07 -5.74 -23.16
N MET A 386 -0.43 -6.88 -22.60
CA MET A 386 -0.89 -6.96 -21.22
C MET A 386 0.16 -7.65 -20.36
N THR A 387 0.31 -7.19 -19.12
CA THR A 387 1.17 -7.82 -18.13
C THR A 387 0.33 -8.31 -16.97
N CYS A 388 0.60 -9.53 -16.53
CA CYS A 388 -0.05 -10.15 -15.37
C CYS A 388 0.97 -10.27 -14.25
N VAL A 389 0.61 -9.81 -13.05
CA VAL A 389 1.52 -9.63 -11.91
C VAL A 389 1.18 -10.61 -10.78
N VAL A 390 2.20 -11.20 -10.16
CA VAL A 390 2.11 -12.17 -9.06
C VAL A 390 2.97 -11.75 -7.87
#